data_AF-A0A0A8JE06-F1
#
_entry.id   AF-A0A0A8JE06-F1
#
_cell.length_a   1.000
_cell.length_b   1.000
_cell.length_c   1.000
_cell.angle_alpha   90.00
_cell.angle_beta   90.00
_cell.angle_gamma   90.00
#
_symmetry.space_group_name_H-M   'P 1'
#
loop_
_entity.id
_entity.type
_entity.pdbx_description
1 polymer ?
#
loop_
_entity_poly.entity_id
_entity_poly.type
_entity_poly.pdbx_seq_one_letter_code
_entity_poly.pdbx_strand_id
1 'polypeptide(L)'
;MPTDEELDELNRAFLQSLEEDDPFGLNEKISTIEFECRDCQELDDVPDFVVADFQVDLKQNEEVEIECPFCGGTMHRAKKSPK
;
A
#
# COMPACT_ATOMS: atom_id res chain seq x y z
N MET A 1 4.73 -39.26 -12.65
CA MET A 1 5.07 -38.12 -11.78
C MET A 1 6.14 -37.34 -12.52
N PRO A 2 6.01 -36.02 -12.65
CA PRO A 2 7.04 -35.22 -13.29
C PRO A 2 8.37 -35.38 -12.54
N THR A 3 9.48 -35.27 -13.26
CA THR A 3 10.82 -35.26 -12.66
C THR A 3 11.07 -33.93 -11.96
N ASP A 4 12.09 -33.89 -11.09
CA ASP A 4 12.49 -32.66 -10.41
C ASP A 4 12.89 -31.57 -11.43
N GLU A 5 13.51 -31.97 -12.54
CA GLU A 5 13.93 -31.08 -13.63
C GLU A 5 12.73 -30.47 -14.39
N GLU A 6 11.71 -31.28 -14.68
CA GLU A 6 10.46 -30.81 -15.31
C GLU A 6 9.69 -29.87 -14.39
N LEU A 7 9.73 -30.10 -13.07
CA LEU A 7 9.09 -29.22 -12.08
C LEU A 7 9.80 -27.86 -12.00
N ASP A 8 11.12 -27.86 -12.03
CA ASP A 8 11.92 -26.63 -12.03
C ASP A 8 11.68 -25.77 -13.27
N GLU A 9 11.59 -26.37 -14.46
CA GLU A 9 11.26 -25.65 -15.70
C GLU A 9 9.84 -25.04 -15.63
N LEU A 10 8.86 -25.80 -15.12
CA LEU A 10 7.49 -25.32 -14.97
C LEU A 10 7.40 -24.14 -13.99
N ASN A 11 8.12 -24.22 -12.87
CA ASN A 11 8.19 -23.15 -11.88
C ASN A 11 8.82 -21.88 -12.47
N ARG A 12 9.90 -22.01 -13.26
CA ARG A 12 10.53 -20.87 -13.93
C ARG A 12 9.60 -20.21 -14.94
N ALA A 13 8.93 -21.00 -15.77
CA ALA A 13 7.97 -20.48 -16.74
C ALA A 13 6.79 -19.76 -16.06
N PHE A 14 6.30 -20.31 -14.95
CA PHE A 14 5.25 -19.67 -14.15
C PHE A 14 5.72 -18.33 -13.57
N LEU A 15 6.91 -18.26 -12.97
CA LEU A 15 7.46 -17.01 -12.44
C LEU A 15 7.65 -15.95 -13.52
N GLN A 16 8.14 -16.34 -14.71
CA GLN A 16 8.26 -15.42 -15.86
C GLN A 16 6.90 -14.85 -16.28
N SER A 17 5.84 -15.66 -16.32
CA SER A 17 4.50 -15.15 -16.64
C SER A 17 3.97 -14.15 -15.61
N LEU A 18 4.29 -14.33 -14.32
CA LEU A 18 3.90 -13.38 -13.28
C LEU A 18 4.62 -12.04 -13.40
N GLU A 19 5.87 -12.05 -13.89
CA GLU A 19 6.62 -10.82 -14.16
C GLU A 19 6.14 -10.10 -15.43
N GLU A 20 5.82 -10.84 -16.50
CA GLU A 20 5.39 -10.28 -17.79
C GLU A 20 3.95 -9.76 -17.77
N ASP A 21 3.01 -10.55 -17.27
CA ASP A 21 1.59 -10.19 -17.27
C ASP A 21 1.22 -9.28 -16.09
N ASP A 22 2.07 -9.20 -15.06
CA ASP A 22 1.85 -8.50 -13.79
C ASP A 22 0.39 -8.51 -13.32
N PRO A 23 -0.23 -9.69 -13.15
CA PRO A 23 -1.67 -9.81 -12.90
C PRO A 23 -2.12 -9.16 -11.58
N PHE A 24 -1.16 -8.80 -10.72
CA PHE A 24 -1.38 -8.17 -9.42
C PHE A 24 -0.94 -6.70 -9.39
N GLY A 25 -0.42 -6.15 -10.50
CA GLY A 25 0.05 -4.77 -10.58
C GLY A 25 1.20 -4.46 -9.62
N LEU A 26 2.02 -5.45 -9.24
CA LEU A 26 3.12 -5.29 -8.28
C LEU A 26 4.29 -4.49 -8.88
N ASN A 27 4.39 -4.41 -10.21
CA ASN A 27 5.39 -3.59 -10.89
C ASN A 27 4.91 -2.13 -11.05
N GLU A 28 3.66 -1.80 -10.70
CA GLU A 28 3.17 -0.43 -10.69
C GLU A 28 3.80 0.37 -9.54
N LYS A 29 4.05 1.66 -9.79
CA LYS A 29 4.54 2.56 -8.72
C LYS A 29 3.39 2.84 -7.77
N ILE A 30 3.38 2.17 -6.63
CA ILE A 30 2.47 2.47 -5.52
C ILE A 30 2.83 3.86 -4.98
N SER A 31 1.93 4.82 -5.10
CA SER A 31 2.03 6.09 -4.38
C SER A 31 1.62 5.91 -2.93
N THR A 32 2.34 6.58 -2.04
CA THR A 32 2.04 6.63 -0.61
C THR A 32 1.75 8.06 -0.17
N ILE A 33 0.94 8.16 0.87
CA ILE A 33 0.60 9.37 1.61
C ILE A 33 1.16 9.23 3.01
N GLU A 34 1.97 10.21 3.40
CA GLU A 34 2.48 10.32 4.76
C GLU A 34 1.37 10.81 5.70
N PHE A 35 1.17 10.10 6.81
CA PHE A 35 0.32 10.46 7.94
C PHE A 35 1.17 10.73 9.16
N GLU A 36 0.76 11.69 9.98
CA GLU A 36 1.43 12.04 11.23
C GLU A 36 0.45 11.83 12.40
N CYS A 37 0.90 11.12 13.43
CA CYS A 37 0.13 10.97 14.65
C CYS A 37 0.19 12.26 15.49
N ARG A 38 -0.97 12.74 15.97
CA ARG A 38 -0.99 13.92 16.85
C ARG A 38 -0.39 13.68 18.24
N ASP A 39 -0.45 12.45 18.72
CA ASP A 39 -0.10 12.12 20.10
C ASP A 39 1.38 11.73 20.25
N CYS A 40 1.92 10.90 19.36
CA CYS A 40 3.31 10.47 19.40
C CYS A 40 4.21 11.08 18.31
N GLN A 41 3.64 11.83 17.35
CA GLN A 41 4.38 12.47 16.24
C GLN A 41 5.11 11.48 15.32
N GLU A 42 4.78 10.19 15.38
CA GLU A 42 5.29 9.20 14.45
C GLU A 42 4.63 9.38 13.07
N LEU A 43 5.45 9.19 12.04
CA LEU A 43 5.04 9.24 10.64
C LEU A 43 4.76 7.83 10.13
N ASP A 44 3.73 7.68 9.31
CA ASP A 44 3.38 6.43 8.65
C ASP A 44 3.06 6.66 7.17
N ASP A 45 3.71 5.89 6.30
CA ASP A 45 3.53 5.97 4.85
C ASP A 45 2.43 4.98 4.43
N VAL A 46 1.23 5.51 4.23
CA VAL A 46 0.06 4.71 3.87
C VAL A 46 -0.14 4.72 2.36
N PRO A 47 -0.27 3.56 1.68
CA PRO A 47 -0.53 3.53 0.26
C PRO A 47 -1.83 4.24 -0.14
N ASP A 48 -1.81 4.97 -1.27
CA ASP A 48 -2.94 5.78 -1.73
C ASP A 48 -4.23 4.98 -1.91
N PHE A 49 -4.12 3.72 -2.35
CA PHE A 49 -5.28 2.85 -2.54
C PHE A 49 -5.99 2.53 -1.22
N VAL A 50 -5.22 2.36 -0.13
CA VAL A 50 -5.78 2.18 1.22
C VAL A 50 -6.53 3.44 1.62
N VAL A 51 -5.91 4.61 1.44
CA VAL A 51 -6.54 5.90 1.76
C VAL A 51 -7.82 6.12 0.93
N ALA A 52 -7.81 5.75 -0.35
CA ALA A 52 -8.96 5.86 -1.23
C ALA A 52 -10.14 5.01 -0.77
N ASP A 53 -9.89 3.77 -0.31
CA ASP A 53 -10.93 2.89 0.23
C ASP A 53 -11.61 3.51 1.47
N PHE A 54 -10.84 4.13 2.37
CA PHE A 54 -11.38 4.85 3.53
C PHE A 54 -12.09 6.18 3.16
N GLN A 55 -11.85 6.75 1.97
CA GLN A 55 -12.54 7.95 1.49
C GLN A 55 -13.91 7.69 0.89
N VAL A 56 -14.23 6.46 0.46
CA VAL A 56 -15.50 6.13 -0.21
C VAL A 56 -16.71 6.48 0.67
N ASP A 57 -16.57 6.33 1.99
CA ASP A 57 -17.63 6.61 2.97
C ASP A 57 -17.64 8.07 3.47
N LEU A 58 -16.62 8.87 3.12
CA LEU A 58 -16.46 10.25 3.59
C LEU A 58 -17.08 11.25 2.63
N LYS A 59 -17.62 12.36 3.17
CA LYS A 59 -18.16 13.44 2.32
C LYS A 59 -17.02 14.17 1.61
N GLN A 60 -17.33 14.81 0.48
CA GLN A 60 -16.41 15.75 -0.16
C GLN A 60 -15.93 16.79 0.88
N ASN A 61 -14.62 16.79 1.14
CA ASN A 61 -13.87 17.62 2.10
C ASN A 61 -13.68 17.07 3.53
N GLU A 62 -14.03 15.82 3.82
CA GLU A 62 -13.57 15.16 5.06
C GLU A 62 -12.14 14.64 4.90
N GLU A 63 -11.25 14.96 5.85
CA GLU A 63 -9.91 14.38 5.90
C GLU A 63 -10.00 12.96 6.46
N VAL A 64 -9.29 12.01 5.86
CA VAL A 64 -9.20 10.63 6.37
C VAL A 64 -8.46 10.66 7.70
N GLU A 65 -9.10 10.15 8.75
CA GLU A 65 -8.48 9.88 10.04
C GLU A 65 -8.20 8.39 10.14
N ILE A 66 -6.97 8.03 10.50
CA ILE A 66 -6.56 6.64 10.72
C ILE A 66 -6.03 6.46 12.14
N GLU A 67 -6.06 5.24 12.65
CA GLU A 67 -5.54 4.91 13.97
C GLU A 67 -4.02 4.68 13.92
N CYS A 68 -3.29 5.28 14.85
CA CYS A 68 -1.85 5.13 14.95
C CYS A 68 -1.47 3.72 15.44
N PRO A 69 -0.65 2.96 14.69
CA PRO A 69 -0.27 1.61 15.08
C PRO A 69 0.63 1.56 16.33
N PHE A 70 1.22 2.69 16.73
CA PHE A 70 2.16 2.78 17.85
C PHE A 70 1.47 3.11 19.18
N CYS A 71 0.47 3.99 19.17
CA CYS A 71 -0.15 4.50 20.39
C CYS A 71 -1.69 4.42 20.41
N GLY A 72 -2.33 4.01 19.31
CA GLY A 72 -3.79 4.02 19.15
C GLY A 72 -4.40 5.42 19.02
N GLY A 73 -3.56 6.46 18.90
CA GLY A 73 -3.99 7.85 18.73
C GLY A 73 -4.45 8.16 17.30
N THR A 74 -5.09 9.31 17.09
CA THR A 74 -5.55 9.72 15.76
C THR A 74 -4.39 10.25 14.91
N MET A 75 -4.24 9.73 13.69
CA MET A 75 -3.33 10.26 12.68
C MET A 75 -4.09 11.04 11.62
N HIS A 76 -3.43 12.09 11.12
CA HIS A 76 -3.94 12.90 10.02
C HIS A 76 -2.92 12.95 8.91
N ARG A 77 -3.38 13.22 7.70
CA ARG A 77 -2.48 13.40 6.56
C ARG A 77 -1.47 14.51 6.86
N ALA A 78 -0.19 14.20 6.74
CA ALA A 78 0.87 15.18 6.92
C ALA A 78 0.68 16.28 5.86
N LYS A 79 0.41 17.51 6.30
CA LYS A 79 0.27 18.64 5.37
C LYS A 79 1.65 18.90 4.78
N LYS A 80 1.82 18.66 3.48
CA LYS A 80 2.92 19.26 2.72
C LYS A 80 2.74 20.78 2.78
N SER A 81 3.36 21.42 3.77
CA SER A 81 3.50 22.88 3.75
C SER A 81 4.15 23.25 2.42
N PRO A 82 3.53 24.09 1.58
CA PRO A 82 4.21 24.57 0.39
C PRO A 82 5.47 25.32 0.85
N LYS A 83 6.64 24.89 0.37
CA LYS A 83 7.90 25.63 0.54
C LYS A 83 7.92 26.85 -0.38
#